data_AF-A0A7Y2HTG2-F1
#
_entry.id   AF-A0A7Y2HTG2-F1
#
_cell.length_a   1.000
_cell.length_b   1.000
_cell.length_c   1.000
_cell.angle_alpha   90.00
_cell.angle_beta   90.00
_cell.angle_gamma   90.00
#
_symmetry.space_group_name_H-M   'P 1'
#
loop_
_entity.id
_entity.type
_entity.pdbx_description
1 polymer ?
#
loop_
_entity_poly.entity_id
_entity_poly.type
_entity_poly.pdbx_seq_one_letter_code
_entity_poly.pdbx_strand_id
1 'polypeptide(L)'
;GAFPVVVITKADQAESAEQFVSQAAGLSPGLLVEALDARDPVEVAVLRPWCEVGQSIALLGSSGVGKSTLVNTLTHAAQETRTVREDDQRGRHTTTSRSMHRLPQGGWLIDTPGMRELQLVDVAEALDEVFSDVAGLAGQCRFADCTHAAEPGCRVRAAIENGELDAGRLRRFQKLQSEERRNAETLAERRSRDKHFGKLYKSIMADKRREKGGKH
;
A
#
# COMPACT_ATOMS: atom_id res chain seq x y z
N GLY A 1 13.78 -5.06 -18.10
CA GLY A 1 13.77 -4.50 -16.75
C GLY A 1 12.68 -3.45 -16.64
N ALA A 2 12.21 -3.15 -15.43
CA ALA A 2 11.27 -2.06 -15.20
C ALA A 2 12.04 -0.78 -14.81
N PHE A 3 11.57 0.38 -15.26
CA PHE A 3 12.15 1.67 -14.91
C PHE A 3 11.44 2.23 -13.66
N PRO A 4 12.14 2.46 -12.52
CA PRO A 4 11.50 2.95 -11.30
C PRO A 4 11.33 4.47 -11.33
N VAL A 5 10.16 4.93 -10.87
CA VAL A 5 9.87 6.35 -10.59
C VAL A 5 9.29 6.41 -9.18
N VAL A 6 9.86 7.26 -8.33
CA VAL A 6 9.35 7.49 -6.97
C VAL A 6 8.33 8.63 -7.04
N VAL A 7 7.13 8.36 -6.54
CA VAL A 7 6.06 9.37 -6.48
C VAL A 7 5.70 9.62 -5.02
N ILE A 8 5.98 10.83 -4.57
CA ILE A 8 5.62 11.33 -3.23
C ILE A 8 4.25 11.99 -3.34
N THR A 9 3.22 11.23 -2.98
CA THR A 9 1.84 11.72 -2.98
C THR A 9 1.52 12.53 -1.73
N LYS A 10 0.47 13.36 -1.80
CA LYS A 10 -0.02 14.26 -0.72
C LYS A 10 0.92 15.44 -0.47
N ALA A 11 1.50 15.98 -1.53
CA ALA A 11 2.36 17.16 -1.45
C ALA A 11 1.64 18.35 -0.79
N ASP A 12 0.31 18.44 -0.93
CA ASP A 12 -0.57 19.42 -0.29
C ASP A 12 -0.51 19.44 1.25
N GLN A 13 -0.03 18.36 1.88
CA GLN A 13 0.03 18.22 3.35
C GLN A 13 1.41 18.56 3.92
N ALA A 14 2.39 18.84 3.06
CA ALA A 14 3.74 19.17 3.46
C ALA A 14 3.96 20.68 3.39
N GLU A 15 4.64 21.24 4.40
CA GLU A 15 5.10 22.63 4.35
C GLU A 15 6.18 22.84 3.28
N SER A 16 6.97 21.80 2.98
CA SER A 16 7.90 21.76 1.86
C SER A 16 8.02 20.34 1.30
N ALA A 17 7.35 20.09 0.18
CA ALA A 17 7.45 18.83 -0.53
C ALA A 17 8.85 18.61 -1.14
N GLU A 18 9.55 19.70 -1.47
CA GLU A 18 10.88 19.72 -2.10
C GLU A 18 11.94 19.04 -1.21
N GLN A 19 11.81 19.17 0.12
CA GLN A 19 12.72 18.50 1.04
C GLN A 19 12.64 16.97 0.92
N PHE A 20 11.43 16.42 0.76
CA PHE A 20 11.25 14.98 0.56
C PHE A 20 11.76 14.53 -0.81
N VAL A 21 11.58 15.35 -1.84
CA VAL A 21 12.14 15.09 -3.17
C VAL A 21 13.66 15.02 -3.13
N SER A 22 14.32 16.00 -2.50
CA SER A 22 15.77 16.05 -2.35
C SER A 22 16.32 14.85 -1.58
N GLN A 23 15.67 14.48 -0.47
CA GLN A 23 16.06 13.30 0.32
C GLN A 23 15.94 12.00 -0.50
N ALA A 24 14.83 11.82 -1.23
CA ALA A 24 14.62 10.63 -2.05
C ALA A 24 15.57 10.57 -3.25
N ALA A 25 15.83 11.71 -3.91
CA ALA A 25 16.78 11.78 -5.03
C ALA A 25 18.21 11.45 -4.59
N GLY A 26 18.57 11.72 -3.33
CA GLY A 26 19.84 11.36 -2.73
C GLY A 26 20.06 9.85 -2.52
N LEU A 27 19.02 9.01 -2.63
CA LEU A 27 19.14 7.56 -2.41
C LEU A 27 19.88 6.83 -3.52
N SER A 28 19.76 7.29 -4.77
CA SER A 28 20.42 6.65 -5.92
C SER A 28 20.61 7.63 -7.09
N PRO A 29 21.80 7.66 -7.71
CA PRO A 29 22.03 8.49 -8.90
C PRO A 29 21.05 8.16 -10.03
N GLY A 30 20.37 9.19 -10.57
CA GLY A 30 19.44 9.05 -11.69
C GLY A 30 18.04 8.55 -11.30
N LEU A 31 17.73 8.45 -10.01
CA LEU A 31 16.38 8.16 -9.54
C LEU A 31 15.45 9.35 -9.83
N LEU A 32 14.38 9.11 -10.59
CA LEU A 32 13.35 10.12 -10.83
C LEU A 32 12.39 10.16 -9.65
N VAL A 33 12.18 11.37 -9.12
CA VAL A 33 11.34 11.62 -7.95
C VAL A 33 10.41 12.77 -8.24
N GLU A 34 9.11 12.54 -8.13
CA GLU A 34 8.07 13.55 -8.32
C GLU A 34 7.24 13.68 -7.04
N ALA A 35 6.94 14.91 -6.62
CA ALA A 35 5.99 15.17 -5.54
C ALA A 35 4.71 15.80 -6.10
N LEU A 36 3.55 15.28 -5.69
CA LEU A 36 2.25 15.71 -6.21
C LEU A 36 1.10 15.49 -5.22
N ASP A 37 0.03 16.27 -5.35
CA ASP A 37 -1.29 15.90 -4.88
C ASP A 37 -1.96 14.98 -5.91
N ALA A 38 -2.18 13.72 -5.54
CA ALA A 38 -2.81 12.73 -6.40
C ALA A 38 -4.28 13.08 -6.76
N ARG A 39 -4.87 14.09 -6.11
CA ARG A 39 -6.22 14.60 -6.41
C ARG A 39 -6.21 15.71 -7.47
N ASP A 40 -5.07 16.35 -7.71
CA ASP A 40 -4.94 17.42 -8.70
C ASP A 40 -4.48 16.86 -10.05
N PRO A 41 -5.33 16.88 -11.10
CA PRO A 41 -4.95 16.40 -12.43
C PRO A 41 -3.82 17.21 -13.08
N VAL A 42 -3.62 18.46 -12.68
CA VAL A 42 -2.55 19.32 -13.19
C VAL A 42 -1.20 18.85 -12.65
N GLU A 43 -1.11 18.58 -11.36
CA GLU A 43 0.12 18.05 -10.77
C GLU A 43 0.40 16.61 -11.23
N VAL A 44 -0.64 15.77 -11.34
CA VAL A 44 -0.52 14.41 -11.87
C VAL A 44 -0.06 14.38 -13.34
N ALA A 45 -0.21 15.49 -14.09
CA ALA A 45 0.22 15.55 -15.48
C ALA A 45 1.73 15.34 -15.67
N VAL A 46 2.55 15.54 -14.63
CA VAL A 46 3.97 15.21 -14.67
C VAL A 46 4.21 13.73 -15.00
N LEU A 47 3.25 12.85 -14.67
CA LEU A 47 3.35 11.41 -14.91
C LEU A 47 3.05 10.96 -16.35
N ARG A 48 2.60 11.87 -17.22
CA ARG A 48 2.20 11.56 -18.59
C ARG A 48 3.25 10.82 -19.42
N PRO A 49 4.56 11.11 -19.33
CA PRO A 49 5.58 10.41 -20.12
C PRO A 49 5.69 8.91 -19.83
N TRP A 50 5.06 8.43 -18.74
CA TRP A 50 5.00 7.01 -18.39
C TRP A 50 3.64 6.36 -18.72
N CYS A 51 2.67 7.13 -19.21
CA CYS A 51 1.29 6.72 -19.48
C CYS A 51 0.96 6.48 -20.96
N GLU A 52 1.94 6.60 -21.86
CA GLU A 52 1.73 6.57 -23.32
C GLU A 52 1.56 5.16 -23.89
N VAL A 53 1.18 5.08 -25.16
CA VAL A 53 1.04 3.82 -25.89
C VAL A 53 2.33 3.01 -25.82
N GLY A 54 2.19 1.72 -25.50
CA GLY A 54 3.32 0.79 -25.35
C GLY A 54 3.92 0.76 -23.94
N GLN A 55 3.44 1.60 -23.02
CA GLN A 55 3.86 1.58 -21.62
C GLN A 55 2.87 0.81 -20.74
N SER A 56 3.42 0.06 -19.79
CA SER A 56 2.68 -0.64 -18.74
C SER A 56 3.23 -0.20 -17.39
N ILE A 57 2.38 0.40 -16.57
CA ILE A 57 2.73 0.94 -15.26
C ILE A 57 2.17 0.03 -14.18
N ALA A 58 2.95 -0.22 -13.13
CA ALA A 58 2.44 -0.80 -11.90
C ALA A 58 2.73 0.15 -10.73
N LEU A 59 1.74 0.34 -9.86
CA LEU A 59 1.89 1.18 -8.67
C LEU A 59 2.26 0.32 -7.46
N LEU A 60 3.37 0.66 -6.81
CA LEU A 60 3.86 0.00 -5.59
C LEU A 60 3.85 0.97 -4.42
N GLY A 61 3.67 0.45 -3.21
CA GLY A 61 3.69 1.24 -1.96
C GLY A 61 2.67 0.78 -0.92
N SER A 62 2.85 1.22 0.33
CA SER A 62 2.03 0.83 1.49
C SER A 62 0.55 1.23 1.36
N SER A 63 -0.31 0.65 2.19
CA SER A 63 -1.72 1.05 2.23
C SER A 63 -1.87 2.52 2.63
N GLY A 64 -2.82 3.24 2.04
CA GLY A 64 -3.12 4.62 2.41
C GLY A 64 -2.13 5.70 1.95
N VAL A 65 -1.08 5.35 1.20
CA VAL A 65 -0.15 6.35 0.64
C VAL A 65 -0.82 7.24 -0.41
N GLY A 66 -1.71 6.70 -1.25
CA GLY A 66 -2.39 7.48 -2.29
C GLY A 66 -2.61 6.74 -3.61
N LYS A 67 -2.16 5.48 -3.73
CA LYS A 67 -2.24 4.69 -4.99
C LYS A 67 -3.63 4.69 -5.63
N SER A 68 -4.68 4.33 -4.89
CA SER A 68 -6.04 4.27 -5.47
C SER A 68 -6.55 5.64 -5.91
N THR A 69 -6.21 6.72 -5.18
CA THR A 69 -6.49 8.09 -5.60
C THR A 69 -5.78 8.41 -6.91
N LEU A 70 -4.48 8.08 -7.00
CA LEU A 70 -3.69 8.28 -8.20
C LEU A 70 -4.23 7.48 -9.41
N VAL A 71 -4.63 6.22 -9.21
CA VAL A 71 -5.31 5.42 -10.25
C VAL A 71 -6.55 6.13 -10.75
N ASN A 72 -7.41 6.60 -9.84
CA ASN A 72 -8.66 7.29 -10.23
C ASN A 72 -8.39 8.55 -11.05
N THR A 73 -7.36 9.32 -10.68
CA THR A 73 -6.98 10.54 -11.39
C THR A 73 -6.36 10.22 -12.74
N LEU A 74 -5.45 9.25 -12.85
CA LEU A 74 -4.82 8.85 -14.11
C LEU A 74 -5.79 8.20 -15.10
N THR A 75 -6.78 7.45 -14.59
CA THR A 75 -7.78 6.76 -15.42
C THR A 75 -8.99 7.64 -15.76
N HIS A 76 -9.08 8.85 -15.20
CA HIS A 76 -10.26 9.71 -15.26
C HIS A 76 -11.55 9.03 -14.75
N ALA A 77 -11.43 7.96 -13.95
CA ALA A 77 -12.58 7.14 -13.53
C ALA A 77 -13.65 7.96 -12.77
N ALA A 78 -13.26 9.02 -12.06
CA ALA A 78 -14.19 9.92 -11.37
C ALA A 78 -14.98 10.84 -12.33
N GLN A 79 -14.41 11.19 -13.49
CA GLN A 79 -15.08 11.97 -14.53
C GLN A 79 -16.06 11.11 -15.34
N GLU A 80 -15.69 9.87 -15.67
CA GLU A 80 -16.59 8.92 -16.36
C GLU A 80 -17.82 8.55 -15.51
N THR A 81 -17.68 8.49 -14.18
CA THR A 81 -18.83 8.25 -13.28
C THR A 81 -19.85 9.40 -13.27
N ARG A 82 -19.48 10.64 -13.60
CA ARG A 82 -20.43 11.77 -13.67
C ARG A 82 -21.27 11.78 -14.94
N THR A 83 -20.81 11.11 -16.01
CA THR A 83 -21.49 11.11 -17.32
C THR A 83 -22.33 9.86 -17.59
N VAL A 84 -22.22 8.78 -16.80
CA VAL A 84 -22.80 7.47 -17.19
C VAL A 84 -23.64 6.77 -16.11
N ARG A 85 -23.88 7.31 -14.91
CA ARG A 85 -24.54 6.51 -13.84
C ARG A 85 -25.66 7.22 -13.10
N GLU A 86 -26.86 7.20 -13.70
CA GLU A 86 -28.11 7.29 -12.94
C GLU A 86 -28.70 5.92 -12.55
N ASP A 87 -28.15 4.77 -13.01
CA ASP A 87 -28.90 3.50 -12.90
C ASP A 87 -28.14 2.26 -12.38
N ASP A 88 -27.00 2.41 -11.67
CA ASP A 88 -26.39 1.23 -11.04
C ASP A 88 -25.78 1.52 -9.66
N GLN A 89 -26.68 1.64 -8.67
CA GLN A 89 -26.35 1.75 -7.25
C GLN A 89 -26.02 0.38 -6.63
N ARG A 90 -24.83 -0.17 -6.93
CA ARG A 90 -24.23 -1.16 -6.02
C ARG A 90 -22.76 -0.90 -5.76
N GLY A 91 -22.53 -0.11 -4.72
CA GLY A 91 -21.25 -0.03 -4.05
C GLY A 91 -20.78 -1.38 -3.53
N ARG A 92 -19.49 -1.66 -3.76
CA ARG A 92 -18.63 -2.49 -2.89
C ARG A 92 -17.19 -2.33 -3.38
N HIS A 93 -16.52 -1.32 -2.81
CA HIS A 93 -15.06 -1.20 -2.91
C HIS A 93 -14.43 -2.30 -2.06
N THR A 94 -14.06 -3.41 -2.69
CA THR A 94 -13.23 -4.45 -2.07
C THR A 94 -12.38 -5.06 -3.19
N THR A 95 -11.20 -4.48 -3.44
CA THR A 95 -10.33 -4.85 -4.57
C THR A 95 -9.63 -6.19 -4.29
N THR A 96 -10.24 -7.29 -4.73
CA THR A 96 -9.72 -8.68 -4.62
C THR A 96 -9.25 -9.27 -5.96
N SER A 97 -9.42 -8.57 -7.08
CA SER A 97 -8.92 -8.99 -8.39
C SER A 97 -7.76 -8.12 -8.87
N ARG A 98 -6.78 -8.72 -9.56
CA ARG A 98 -5.84 -7.98 -10.39
C ARG A 98 -6.64 -7.26 -11.47
N SER A 99 -6.58 -5.94 -11.53
CA SER A 99 -7.25 -5.14 -12.55
C SER A 99 -6.23 -4.44 -13.42
N MET A 100 -6.58 -4.30 -14.69
CA MET A 100 -5.81 -3.51 -15.64
C MET A 100 -6.71 -2.40 -16.17
N HIS A 101 -6.23 -1.18 -16.11
CA HIS A 101 -6.97 0.01 -16.51
C HIS A 101 -6.29 0.62 -17.73
N ARG A 102 -7.08 0.90 -18.77
CA ARG A 102 -6.58 1.64 -19.93
C ARG A 102 -6.48 3.11 -19.57
N LEU A 103 -5.33 3.72 -19.82
CA LEU A 103 -5.13 5.14 -19.60
C LEU A 103 -5.64 5.94 -20.82
N PRO A 104 -6.14 7.18 -20.63
CA PRO A 104 -6.56 8.03 -21.73
C PRO A 104 -5.47 8.26 -22.79
N GLN A 105 -4.20 8.24 -22.36
CA GLN A 105 -3.02 8.40 -23.22
C GLN A 105 -2.63 7.11 -23.97
N GLY A 106 -3.31 5.99 -23.71
CA GLY A 106 -3.17 4.74 -24.44
C GLY A 106 -2.29 3.67 -23.78
N GLY A 107 -1.58 4.00 -22.69
CA GLY A 107 -0.88 3.04 -21.85
C GLY A 107 -1.80 2.21 -20.96
N TRP A 108 -1.20 1.28 -20.21
CA TRP A 108 -1.92 0.39 -19.30
C TRP A 108 -1.43 0.55 -17.86
N LEU A 109 -2.37 0.68 -16.93
CA LEU A 109 -2.10 0.67 -15.50
C LEU A 109 -2.51 -0.67 -14.91
N ILE A 110 -1.59 -1.33 -14.23
CA ILE A 110 -1.78 -2.61 -13.57
C ILE A 110 -1.97 -2.36 -12.08
N ASP A 111 -3.21 -2.51 -11.60
CA ASP A 111 -3.53 -2.54 -10.17
C ASP A 111 -3.58 -4.00 -9.71
N THR A 112 -2.44 -4.48 -9.22
CA THR A 112 -2.37 -5.78 -8.58
C THR A 112 -2.42 -5.60 -7.08
N PRO A 113 -3.51 -6.03 -6.41
CA PRO A 113 -3.40 -6.42 -5.02
C PRO A 113 -2.52 -7.70 -4.96
N GLY A 114 -1.19 -7.54 -4.91
CA GLY A 114 -0.29 -8.69 -4.75
C GLY A 114 0.93 -8.84 -5.68
N MET A 115 1.49 -7.78 -6.29
CA MET A 115 2.94 -7.84 -6.68
C MET A 115 3.89 -7.90 -5.46
N ARG A 116 3.35 -8.19 -4.28
CA ARG A 116 3.96 -8.18 -2.94
C ARG A 116 4.84 -9.40 -2.67
N GLU A 117 4.72 -10.48 -3.43
CA GLU A 117 5.56 -11.68 -3.25
C GLU A 117 7.05 -11.43 -3.57
N LEU A 118 7.38 -10.42 -4.38
CA LEU A 118 8.77 -10.01 -4.64
C LEU A 118 9.34 -9.07 -3.56
N GLN A 119 8.50 -8.44 -2.73
CA GLN A 119 8.93 -7.51 -1.67
C GLN A 119 9.09 -8.16 -0.29
N LEU A 120 8.40 -9.28 -0.02
CA LEU A 120 8.34 -9.87 1.33
C LEU A 120 9.67 -10.42 1.85
N VAL A 121 10.64 -10.73 0.99
CA VAL A 121 11.94 -11.29 1.40
C VAL A 121 12.93 -10.18 1.78
N ASP A 122 12.91 -9.02 1.10
CA ASP A 122 13.86 -7.92 1.34
C ASP A 122 13.38 -6.90 2.40
N VAL A 123 12.09 -6.82 2.70
CA VAL A 123 11.55 -5.72 3.52
C VAL A 123 11.85 -5.87 5.01
N ALA A 124 11.95 -7.09 5.56
CA ALA A 124 12.30 -7.28 6.97
C ALA A 124 13.75 -6.84 7.26
N GLU A 125 14.70 -7.27 6.41
CA GLU A 125 16.10 -6.88 6.51
C GLU A 125 16.28 -5.37 6.24
N ALA A 126 15.57 -4.82 5.25
CA ALA A 126 15.59 -3.38 4.97
C ALA A 126 14.96 -2.54 6.10
N LEU A 127 13.96 -3.06 6.82
CA LEU A 127 13.36 -2.39 7.98
C LEU A 127 14.35 -2.27 9.13
N ASP A 128 15.08 -3.35 9.40
CA ASP A 128 16.13 -3.35 10.42
C ASP A 128 17.30 -2.43 10.03
N GLU A 129 17.59 -2.27 8.73
CA GLU A 129 18.62 -1.35 8.24
C GLU A 129 18.19 0.12 8.39
N VAL A 130 16.98 0.48 7.91
CA VAL A 130 16.45 1.85 7.94
C VAL A 130 16.18 2.35 9.37
N PHE A 131 15.83 1.44 10.28
CA PHE A 131 15.58 1.71 11.69
C PHE A 131 16.61 1.04 12.61
N SER A 132 17.85 0.91 12.13
CA SER A 132 18.96 0.26 12.87
C SER A 132 19.21 0.87 14.24
N ASP A 133 18.96 2.17 14.41
CA ASP A 133 19.01 2.85 15.70
C ASP A 133 17.93 2.36 16.68
N VAL A 134 16.70 2.16 16.20
CA VAL A 134 15.60 1.60 17.00
C VAL A 134 15.85 0.11 17.26
N ALA A 135 16.23 -0.66 16.24
CA ALA A 135 16.49 -2.10 16.34
C ALA A 135 17.65 -2.42 17.29
N GLY A 136 18.73 -1.64 17.23
CA GLY A 136 19.88 -1.78 18.13
C GLY A 136 19.54 -1.49 19.59
N LEU A 137 18.67 -0.51 19.86
CA LEU A 137 18.16 -0.24 21.20
C LEU A 137 17.16 -1.31 21.67
N ALA A 138 16.32 -1.82 20.76
CA ALA A 138 15.37 -2.90 21.05
C ALA A 138 16.10 -4.19 21.45
N GLY A 139 17.22 -4.52 20.80
CA GLY A 139 18.07 -5.68 21.16
C GLY A 139 18.73 -5.58 22.55
N GLN A 140 18.75 -4.40 23.15
CA GLN A 140 19.27 -4.15 24.51
C GLN A 140 18.16 -4.11 25.56
N CYS A 141 16.90 -4.32 25.18
CA CYS A 141 15.81 -4.41 26.14
C CYS A 141 15.99 -5.62 27.06
N ARG A 142 15.55 -5.46 28.31
CA ARG A 142 15.55 -6.55 29.30
C ARG A 142 14.76 -7.77 28.85
N PHE A 143 13.70 -7.57 28.06
CA PHE A 143 12.81 -8.62 27.58
C PHE A 143 12.91 -8.72 26.05
N ALA A 144 12.98 -9.95 25.55
CA ALA A 144 13.05 -10.24 24.11
C ALA A 144 11.73 -9.94 23.37
N ASP A 145 10.60 -9.94 24.08
CA ASP A 145 9.25 -9.64 23.59
C ASP A 145 8.76 -8.24 24.01
N CYS A 146 9.69 -7.33 24.31
CA CYS A 146 9.37 -5.96 24.71
C CYS A 146 8.60 -5.23 23.61
N THR A 147 7.39 -4.73 23.91
CA THR A 147 6.57 -3.92 22.99
C THR A 147 6.96 -2.44 22.97
N HIS A 148 7.91 -2.07 23.84
CA HIS A 148 8.41 -0.70 24.04
C HIS A 148 7.34 0.29 24.50
N ALA A 149 6.26 -0.20 25.14
CA ALA A 149 5.15 0.60 25.61
C ALA A 149 5.28 0.94 27.10
N ALA A 150 5.27 -0.07 27.96
CA ALA A 150 5.21 0.11 29.42
C ALA A 150 6.21 -0.77 30.18
N GLU A 151 7.05 -1.51 29.48
CA GLU A 151 7.90 -2.51 30.10
C GLU A 151 9.03 -1.89 30.92
N PRO A 152 9.25 -2.38 32.16
CA PRO A 152 10.36 -1.93 32.98
C PRO A 152 11.70 -2.35 32.37
N GLY A 153 12.65 -1.42 32.27
CA GLY A 153 13.96 -1.67 31.66
C GLY A 153 13.94 -1.71 30.13
N CYS A 154 12.94 -1.09 29.50
CA CYS A 154 12.92 -0.87 28.05
C CYS A 154 13.99 0.18 27.65
N ARG A 155 15.04 -0.26 26.95
CA ARG A 155 16.13 0.63 26.52
C ARG A 155 15.67 1.65 25.49
N VAL A 156 14.74 1.28 24.61
CA VAL A 156 14.12 2.17 23.62
C VAL A 156 13.40 3.34 24.30
N ARG A 157 12.65 3.07 25.38
CA ARG A 157 11.98 4.13 26.15
C ARG A 157 12.95 5.03 26.88
N ALA A 158 13.97 4.45 27.52
CA ALA A 158 15.01 5.23 28.18
C ALA A 158 15.73 6.16 27.18
N ALA A 159 15.99 5.69 25.96
CA ALA A 159 16.54 6.50 24.88
C ALA A 159 15.61 7.66 24.48
N ILE A 160 14.29 7.43 24.43
CA ILE A 160 13.31 8.50 24.17
C ILE A 160 13.29 9.52 25.32
N GLU A 161 13.25 9.05 26.57
CA GLU A 161 13.21 9.90 27.77
C GLU A 161 14.49 10.76 27.90
N ASN A 162 15.64 10.24 27.46
CA ASN A 162 16.92 10.94 27.46
C ASN A 162 17.17 11.78 26.18
N GLY A 163 16.25 11.76 25.21
CA GLY A 163 16.40 12.48 23.94
C GLY A 163 17.36 11.85 22.91
N GLU A 164 17.84 10.63 23.17
CA GLU A 164 18.66 9.83 22.23
C GLU A 164 17.83 9.33 21.03
N LEU A 165 16.51 9.16 21.19
CA LEU A 165 15.61 8.70 20.13
C LEU A 165 14.33 9.55 20.05
N ASP A 166 13.95 9.98 18.84
CA ASP A 166 12.67 10.65 18.61
C ASP A 166 11.50 9.67 18.80
N ALA A 167 10.51 10.05 19.61
CA ALA A 167 9.29 9.27 19.79
C ALA A 167 8.51 9.08 18.46
N GLY A 168 8.60 10.04 17.53
CA GLY A 168 8.04 9.90 16.19
C GLY A 168 8.71 8.82 15.35
N ARG A 169 10.00 8.53 15.60
CA ARG A 169 10.76 7.47 14.94
C ARG A 169 10.32 6.09 15.42
N LEU A 170 10.13 5.90 16.72
CA LEU A 170 9.52 4.68 17.27
C LEU A 170 8.10 4.45 16.73
N ARG A 171 7.26 5.49 16.66
CA ARG A 171 5.91 5.37 16.09
C ARG A 171 5.93 4.94 14.62
N ARG A 172 6.86 5.47 13.82
CA ARG A 172 7.04 5.08 12.41
C ARG A 172 7.49 3.63 12.29
N PHE A 173 8.46 3.20 13.11
CA PHE A 173 8.93 1.82 13.18
C PHE A 173 7.80 0.85 13.54
N GLN A 174 7.07 1.10 14.64
CA GLN A 174 5.95 0.27 15.07
C GLN A 174 4.82 0.21 14.03
N LYS A 175 4.53 1.35 13.36
CA LYS A 175 3.55 1.40 12.28
C LYS A 175 3.98 0.48 11.13
N LEU A 176 5.20 0.63 10.62
CA LEU A 176 5.74 -0.21 9.55
C LEU A 176 5.79 -1.68 9.97
N GLN A 177 6.28 -2.01 11.15
CA GLN A 177 6.31 -3.39 11.66
C GLN A 177 4.89 -3.98 11.79
N SER A 178 3.90 -3.19 12.21
CA SER A 178 2.50 -3.64 12.27
C SER A 178 1.87 -3.84 10.89
N GLU A 179 2.25 -2.99 9.92
CA GLU A 179 1.89 -3.13 8.52
C GLU A 179 2.52 -4.40 7.96
N GLU A 180 3.80 -4.64 8.22
CA GLU A 180 4.51 -5.86 7.84
C GLU A 180 3.91 -7.10 8.48
N ARG A 181 3.61 -7.11 9.78
CA ARG A 181 2.94 -8.25 10.42
C ARG A 181 1.57 -8.55 9.79
N ARG A 182 0.82 -7.50 9.45
CA ARG A 182 -0.46 -7.61 8.74
C ARG A 182 -0.29 -8.03 7.26
N ASN A 183 0.85 -7.68 6.66
CA ASN A 183 1.22 -8.06 5.30
C ASN A 183 1.77 -9.50 5.25
N ALA A 184 2.37 -9.98 6.35
CA ALA A 184 2.95 -11.30 6.55
C ALA A 184 1.91 -12.38 6.90
N GLU A 185 0.66 -12.00 7.23
CA GLU A 185 -0.49 -12.93 7.25
C GLU A 185 -0.59 -13.63 5.88
N THR A 186 -0.32 -14.94 5.89
CA THR A 186 0.18 -15.67 4.73
C THR A 186 -0.89 -15.97 3.67
N LEU A 187 -0.43 -16.27 2.45
CA LEU A 187 -1.22 -16.88 1.39
C LEU A 187 -1.99 -18.14 1.87
N ALA A 188 -1.50 -18.84 2.90
CA ALA A 188 -2.14 -19.99 3.54
C ALA A 188 -3.43 -19.61 4.30
N GLU A 189 -3.43 -18.49 5.03
CA GLU A 189 -4.61 -17.98 5.74
C GLU A 189 -5.64 -17.43 4.75
N ARG A 190 -5.20 -16.77 3.67
CA ARG A 190 -6.08 -16.35 2.56
C ARG A 190 -6.69 -17.55 1.82
N ARG A 191 -5.90 -18.57 1.48
CA ARG A 191 -6.39 -19.83 0.88
C ARG A 191 -7.35 -20.56 1.81
N SER A 192 -7.10 -20.56 3.11
CA SER A 192 -8.01 -21.14 4.11
C SER A 192 -9.35 -20.40 4.13
N ARG A 193 -9.32 -19.07 4.17
CA ARG A 193 -10.51 -18.21 4.14
C ARG A 193 -11.30 -18.34 2.85
N ASP A 194 -10.63 -18.34 1.69
CA ASP A 194 -11.27 -18.46 0.38
C ASP A 194 -11.87 -19.87 0.18
N LYS A 195 -11.22 -20.92 0.69
CA LYS A 195 -11.76 -22.28 0.72
C LYS A 195 -12.97 -22.40 1.63
N HIS A 196 -12.97 -21.70 2.77
CA HIS A 196 -14.10 -21.66 3.70
C HIS A 196 -15.30 -20.90 3.08
N PHE A 197 -15.03 -19.77 2.42
CA PHE A 197 -16.04 -18.96 1.73
C PHE A 197 -16.64 -19.69 0.52
N GLY A 198 -15.82 -20.41 -0.25
CA GLY A 198 -16.28 -21.24 -1.37
C GLY A 198 -17.15 -22.44 -0.93
N LYS A 199 -16.90 -23.02 0.25
CA LYS A 199 -17.76 -24.07 0.82
C LYS A 199 -19.12 -23.52 1.24
N LEU A 200 -19.14 -22.35 1.89
CA LEU A 200 -20.36 -21.66 2.31
C LEU A 200 -21.24 -21.27 1.09
N TYR A 201 -20.63 -20.78 0.02
CA TYR A 201 -21.34 -20.43 -1.20
C TYR A 201 -21.95 -21.66 -1.90
N LYS A 202 -21.22 -22.79 -1.91
CA LYS A 202 -21.72 -24.06 -2.47
C LYS A 202 -22.87 -24.66 -1.65
N SER A 203 -22.84 -24.58 -0.32
CA SER A 203 -23.94 -25.05 0.52
C SER A 203 -25.20 -24.21 0.31
N ILE A 204 -25.07 -22.88 0.28
CA ILE A 204 -26.19 -21.96 0.03
C ILE A 204 -26.82 -22.20 -1.37
N MET A 205 -25.99 -22.49 -2.38
CA MET A 205 -26.49 -22.78 -3.74
C MET A 205 -27.10 -24.19 -3.85
N ALA A 206 -26.64 -25.17 -3.07
CA ALA A 206 -27.22 -26.50 -3.01
C ALA A 206 -28.60 -26.49 -2.32
N ASP A 207 -28.74 -25.72 -1.23
CA ASP A 207 -30.02 -25.54 -0.54
C ASP A 207 -31.03 -24.80 -1.43
N LYS A 208 -30.61 -23.72 -2.12
CA LYS A 208 -31.45 -23.04 -3.12
C LYS A 208 -31.89 -23.95 -4.29
N ARG A 209 -31.07 -24.93 -4.67
CA ARG A 209 -31.43 -25.90 -5.72
C ARG A 209 -32.42 -26.95 -5.22
N ARG A 210 -32.32 -27.38 -3.96
CA ARG A 210 -33.28 -28.27 -3.30
C ARG A 210 -34.65 -27.60 -3.11
N GLU A 211 -34.67 -26.33 -2.72
CA GLU A 211 -35.91 -25.54 -2.61
C GLU A 211 -36.60 -25.31 -3.96
N LYS A 212 -35.83 -25.21 -5.06
CA LYS A 212 -36.38 -25.07 -6.41
C LYS A 212 -36.79 -26.40 -7.07
N GLY A 213 -36.27 -27.53 -6.61
CA GLY A 213 -36.60 -28.87 -7.13
C GLY A 213 -37.85 -29.52 -6.50
N GLY A 214 -38.40 -28.94 -5.42
CA GLY A 214 -39.62 -29.42 -4.75
C GLY A 214 -40.92 -28.77 -5.21
N LYS A 215 -40.89 -28.05 -6.34
CA LYS A 215 -42.08 -27.48 -6.99
C LYS A 215 -42.25 -28.05 -8.39
N HIS A 216 -42.60 -29.33 -8.45
CA HIS A 216 -43.41 -29.92 -9.52
C HIS A 216 -44.26 -31.04 -8.92
#